data_AF-A0A2I1G9Z4-F1
#
_entry.id   AF-A0A2I1G9Z4-F1
#
_cell.length_a   1.000
_cell.length_b   1.000
_cell.length_c   1.000
_cell.angle_alpha   90.00
_cell.angle_beta   90.00
_cell.angle_gamma   90.00
#
_symmetry.space_group_name_H-M   'P 1'
#
loop_
_entity.id
_entity.type
_entity.pdbx_description
1 polymer ?
#
loop_
_entity_poly.entity_id
_entity_poly.type
_entity_poly.pdbx_seq_one_letter_code
_entity_poly.pdbx_strand_id
1 'polypeptide(L)'
;MLSRILKKAIVFDAFPKVDADCQHRSPQGGLVTIIVSICLWFLIVSEFSEYWYLNQKYEFVVDQNINHKLQINVDITVNTPCDYLTVDVIDAAGEGLHMTHELRKISTTFEVRSAHLLGDDDDDDSRLNVKQVVMAANSNTDSFSPNNDVTENTQTACRIFGNLDVNKVTGNLHITALGHGYGFYNTAVELLNFTHRIDEFSFGTHYPRLVNPLDNSVEIAEAHKEAFLYFLSIVPTTYIDNNNHVLLTNQYSVTDYSRVIEGRTGVPGIFFKYDIEPISVRIAENGVSFFTFLVRLSGLVGGIWVTAGFALKIVNRIWSSLQKYL
;
A
#
# COMPACT_ATOMS: atom_id res chain seq x y z
N MET A 1 -10.43 -43.01 11.95
CA MET A 1 -9.03 -42.58 11.76
C MET A 1 -8.33 -42.32 13.09
N LEU A 2 -8.95 -41.56 14.01
CA LEU A 2 -8.44 -41.29 15.36
C LEU A 2 -8.03 -42.54 16.17
N SER A 3 -8.84 -43.61 16.15
CA SER A 3 -8.56 -44.83 16.95
C SER A 3 -7.32 -45.61 16.49
N ARG A 4 -6.97 -45.52 15.20
CA ARG A 4 -5.75 -46.13 14.65
C ARG A 4 -4.50 -45.31 15.02
N ILE A 5 -4.64 -43.99 15.10
CA ILE A 5 -3.57 -43.08 15.55
C ILE A 5 -3.34 -43.27 17.06
N LEU A 6 -4.41 -43.36 17.85
CA LEU A 6 -4.34 -43.65 19.29
C LEU A 6 -3.65 -44.99 19.59
N LYS A 7 -3.96 -46.06 18.84
CA LYS A 7 -3.29 -47.36 19.00
C LYS A 7 -1.80 -47.32 18.65
N LYS A 8 -1.39 -46.49 17.68
CA LYS A 8 0.02 -46.28 17.35
C LYS A 8 0.74 -45.39 18.37
N ALA A 9 0.05 -44.41 18.96
CA ALA A 9 0.60 -43.56 20.02
C ALA A 9 0.85 -44.31 21.33
N ILE A 10 0.06 -45.35 21.64
CA ILE A 10 0.25 -46.21 22.83
C ILE A 10 1.58 -46.99 22.77
N VAL A 11 2.11 -47.28 21.58
CA VAL A 11 3.42 -47.95 21.42
C VAL A 11 4.59 -46.97 21.64
N PHE A 12 4.33 -45.66 21.60
CA PHE A 12 5.32 -44.60 21.81
C PHE A 12 5.32 -44.05 23.25
N ASP A 13 4.62 -44.73 24.18
CA ASP A 13 4.63 -44.42 25.60
C ASP A 13 5.90 -45.04 26.23
N ALA A 14 7.01 -44.30 26.16
CA ALA A 14 8.34 -44.75 26.56
C ALA A 14 8.55 -44.85 28.09
N PHE A 15 7.50 -44.63 28.90
CA PHE A 15 7.59 -44.59 30.36
C PHE A 15 6.81 -45.74 31.01
N PRO A 16 7.42 -46.47 31.97
CA PRO A 16 6.71 -47.49 32.73
C PRO A 16 5.59 -46.84 33.55
N LYS A 17 4.37 -47.37 33.42
CA LYS A 17 3.20 -46.87 34.16
C LYS A 17 3.33 -47.27 35.62
N VAL A 18 3.21 -46.28 36.50
CA VAL A 18 3.27 -46.46 37.95
C VAL A 18 1.96 -47.12 38.43
N ASP A 19 2.07 -48.02 39.40
CA ASP A 19 0.92 -48.71 40.00
C ASP A 19 -0.10 -47.72 40.57
N ALA A 20 -1.39 -48.07 40.46
CA ALA A 20 -2.51 -47.19 40.80
C ALA A 20 -2.50 -46.75 42.28
N ASP A 21 -1.95 -47.58 43.18
CA ASP A 21 -1.82 -47.27 44.62
C ASP A 21 -0.76 -46.21 44.91
N CYS A 22 0.20 -45.99 44.00
CA CYS A 22 1.18 -44.92 44.12
C CYS A 22 0.74 -43.62 43.42
N GLN A 23 -0.47 -43.58 42.84
CA GLN A 23 -0.97 -42.44 42.07
C GLN A 23 -2.00 -41.63 42.87
N HIS A 24 -1.54 -40.57 43.54
CA HIS A 24 -2.43 -39.65 44.24
C HIS A 24 -3.19 -38.76 43.24
N ARG A 25 -4.43 -39.14 42.87
CA ARG A 25 -5.31 -38.35 42.01
C ARG A 25 -6.16 -37.40 42.85
N SER A 26 -6.00 -36.08 42.67
CA SER A 26 -6.94 -35.10 43.23
C SER A 26 -7.84 -34.53 42.12
N PRO A 27 -9.17 -34.47 42.32
CA PRO A 27 -10.09 -33.92 41.32
C PRO A 27 -9.86 -32.42 41.10
N GLN A 28 -9.40 -31.70 42.14
CA GLN A 28 -9.06 -30.28 42.08
C GLN A 28 -7.80 -30.03 41.22
N GLY A 29 -6.81 -30.94 41.25
CA GLY A 29 -5.61 -30.83 40.42
C GLY A 29 -5.90 -30.98 38.92
N GLY A 30 -6.86 -31.84 38.57
CA GLY A 30 -7.28 -32.04 37.18
C GLY A 30 -7.98 -30.83 36.56
N LEU A 31 -8.76 -30.07 37.34
CA LEU A 31 -9.41 -28.85 36.85
C LEU A 31 -8.37 -27.75 36.58
N VAL A 32 -7.37 -27.61 37.46
CA VAL A 32 -6.30 -26.62 37.28
C VAL A 32 -5.44 -26.93 36.07
N THR A 33 -5.10 -28.20 35.81
CA THR A 33 -4.33 -28.57 34.61
C THR A 33 -5.10 -28.29 33.32
N ILE A 34 -6.42 -28.44 33.31
CA ILE A 34 -7.27 -28.04 32.17
C ILE A 34 -7.18 -26.54 31.92
N ILE A 35 -7.35 -25.71 32.97
CA ILE A 35 -7.26 -24.25 32.85
C ILE A 35 -5.89 -23.82 32.35
N VAL A 36 -4.82 -24.37 32.93
CA VAL A 36 -3.44 -24.07 32.55
C VAL A 36 -3.17 -24.47 31.09
N SER A 37 -3.70 -25.62 30.66
CA SER A 37 -3.53 -26.08 29.27
C SER A 37 -4.25 -25.18 28.27
N ILE A 38 -5.45 -24.68 28.60
CA ILE A 38 -6.18 -23.72 27.75
C ILE A 38 -5.41 -22.39 27.66
N CYS A 39 -4.89 -21.89 28.79
CA CYS A 39 -4.08 -20.68 28.84
C CYS A 39 -2.81 -20.83 27.98
N LEU A 40 -2.12 -21.97 28.11
CA LEU A 40 -0.95 -22.31 27.30
C LEU A 40 -1.28 -22.33 25.81
N TRP A 41 -2.38 -22.95 25.43
CA TRP A 41 -2.81 -23.01 24.04
C TRP A 41 -3.04 -21.61 23.46
N PHE A 42 -3.75 -20.73 24.19
CA PHE A 42 -4.00 -19.36 23.74
C PHE A 42 -2.69 -18.57 23.54
N LEU A 43 -1.76 -18.69 24.48
CA LEU A 43 -0.48 -17.99 24.41
C LEU A 43 0.42 -18.52 23.29
N ILE A 44 0.43 -19.84 23.04
CA ILE A 44 1.15 -20.43 21.90
C ILE A 44 0.56 -19.93 20.58
N VAL A 45 -0.76 -19.86 20.47
CA VAL A 45 -1.43 -19.30 19.28
C VAL A 45 -1.06 -17.83 19.08
N SER A 46 -0.98 -17.05 20.16
CA SER A 46 -0.55 -15.66 20.10
C SER A 46 0.89 -15.50 19.62
N GLU A 47 1.84 -16.26 20.17
CA GLU A 47 3.25 -16.23 19.72
C GLU A 47 3.40 -16.71 18.28
N PHE A 48 2.64 -17.74 17.88
CA PHE A 48 2.64 -18.20 16.50
C PHE A 48 2.07 -17.13 15.55
N SER A 49 1.03 -16.41 15.97
CA SER A 49 0.48 -15.31 15.22
C SER A 49 1.48 -14.17 15.06
N GLU A 50 2.22 -13.80 16.12
CA GLU A 50 3.27 -12.78 16.04
C GLU A 50 4.43 -13.23 15.13
N TYR A 51 4.83 -14.50 15.21
CA TYR A 51 5.86 -15.06 14.34
C TYR A 51 5.47 -15.00 12.86
N TRP A 52 4.19 -15.24 12.56
CA TRP A 52 3.67 -15.22 11.20
C TRP A 52 3.39 -13.80 10.67
N TYR A 53 3.20 -12.83 11.57
CA TYR A 53 2.89 -11.46 11.20
C TYR A 53 4.16 -10.64 10.99
N LEU A 54 4.36 -10.19 9.76
CA LEU A 54 5.50 -9.35 9.39
C LEU A 54 5.25 -7.90 9.86
N ASN A 55 5.99 -7.46 10.89
CA ASN A 55 5.89 -6.10 11.39
C ASN A 55 6.83 -5.16 10.63
N GLN A 56 6.28 -4.04 10.15
CA GLN A 56 7.03 -2.98 9.52
C GLN A 56 7.33 -1.88 10.54
N LYS A 57 8.59 -1.47 10.66
CA LYS A 57 9.00 -0.37 11.52
C LYS A 57 9.30 0.86 10.65
N TYR A 58 8.61 1.95 10.92
CA TYR A 58 8.79 3.24 10.25
C TYR A 58 9.72 4.12 11.08
N GLU A 59 10.79 4.62 10.47
CA GLU A 59 11.72 5.56 11.09
C GLU A 59 11.92 6.75 10.17
N PHE A 60 11.79 7.97 10.71
CA PHE A 60 12.06 9.19 9.96
C PHE A 60 13.53 9.57 10.14
N VAL A 61 14.27 9.64 9.03
CA VAL A 61 15.69 9.97 9.02
C VAL A 61 15.97 11.06 8.00
N VAL A 62 17.03 11.83 8.18
CA VAL A 62 17.45 12.81 7.17
C VAL A 62 17.91 12.06 5.92
N ASP A 63 17.47 12.50 4.74
CA ASP A 63 17.91 11.88 3.49
C ASP A 63 19.42 12.12 3.31
N GLN A 64 20.20 11.03 3.38
CA GLN A 64 21.65 11.06 3.13
C GLN A 64 21.98 10.66 1.69
N ASN A 65 21.01 10.17 0.91
CA ASN A 65 21.23 9.67 -0.43
C ASN A 65 21.20 10.80 -1.46
N ILE A 66 22.38 11.06 -2.04
CA ILE A 66 22.58 12.04 -3.11
C ILE A 66 22.27 11.37 -4.47
N ASN A 67 21.04 10.90 -4.67
CA ASN A 67 20.59 10.55 -6.02
C ASN A 67 20.35 11.86 -6.79
N HIS A 68 21.06 12.05 -7.90
CA HIS A 68 20.93 13.28 -8.71
C HIS A 68 19.72 13.27 -9.64
N LYS A 69 19.15 12.09 -9.90
CA LYS A 69 17.99 11.91 -10.78
C LYS A 69 16.81 11.28 -10.04
N LEU A 70 15.62 11.61 -10.52
CA LEU A 70 14.34 11.12 -10.07
C LEU A 70 13.55 10.66 -11.30
N GLN A 71 13.11 9.40 -11.29
CA GLN A 71 12.23 8.87 -12.33
C GLN A 71 10.79 9.23 -11.98
N ILE A 72 10.05 9.77 -12.94
CA ILE A 72 8.60 10.01 -12.84
C ILE A 72 7.92 9.05 -13.81
N ASN A 73 6.97 8.25 -13.32
CA ASN A 73 6.13 7.42 -14.17
C ASN A 73 4.77 8.09 -14.30
N VAL A 74 4.32 8.25 -15.54
CA VAL A 74 3.10 8.97 -15.88
C VAL A 74 2.26 8.08 -16.79
N ASP A 75 0.97 7.97 -16.50
CA ASP A 75 -0.07 7.46 -17.40
C ASP A 75 -1.35 8.29 -17.16
N ILE A 76 -1.59 9.24 -18.06
CA ILE A 76 -2.69 10.22 -17.95
C ILE A 76 -3.44 10.28 -19.27
N THR A 77 -4.77 10.31 -19.20
CA THR A 77 -5.63 10.54 -20.37
C THR A 77 -6.33 11.88 -20.25
N VAL A 78 -6.10 12.79 -21.19
CA VAL A 78 -6.68 14.14 -21.23
C VAL A 78 -7.72 14.22 -22.35
N ASN A 79 -8.88 14.83 -22.11
CA ASN A 79 -9.97 15.00 -23.07
C ASN A 79 -9.69 16.11 -24.11
N THR A 80 -8.49 16.12 -24.68
CA THR A 80 -8.10 16.99 -25.79
C THR A 80 -7.23 16.18 -26.76
N PRO A 81 -7.36 16.34 -28.09
CA PRO A 81 -6.52 15.63 -29.05
C PRO A 81 -5.02 15.89 -28.87
N CYS A 82 -4.19 14.88 -29.13
CA CYS A 82 -2.75 14.94 -28.90
C CYS A 82 -1.98 16.03 -29.68
N ASP A 83 -2.54 16.49 -30.80
CA ASP A 83 -1.96 17.53 -31.64
C ASP A 83 -1.99 18.91 -30.98
N TYR A 84 -2.94 19.12 -30.06
CA TYR A 84 -3.12 20.38 -29.35
C TYR A 84 -2.45 20.40 -27.97
N LEU A 85 -1.84 19.30 -27.53
CA LEU A 85 -1.20 19.20 -26.22
C LEU A 85 0.33 19.13 -26.33
N THR A 86 1.00 19.95 -25.53
CA THR A 86 2.43 19.84 -25.24
C THR A 86 2.64 19.39 -23.81
N VAL A 87 3.70 18.62 -23.59
CA VAL A 87 4.11 18.14 -22.27
C VAL A 87 5.55 18.58 -22.10
N ASP A 88 5.81 19.35 -21.07
CA ASP A 88 7.12 19.91 -20.80
C ASP A 88 7.40 19.84 -19.29
N VAL A 89 8.68 19.76 -18.94
CA VAL A 89 9.14 19.82 -17.55
C VAL A 89 10.13 20.95 -17.39
N ILE A 90 9.90 21.78 -16.38
CA ILE A 90 10.78 22.88 -15.99
C ILE A 90 11.25 22.62 -14.58
N ASP A 91 12.57 22.56 -14.40
CA ASP A 91 13.20 22.45 -13.10
C ASP A 91 13.42 23.83 -12.45
N ALA A 92 13.83 23.84 -11.17
CA ALA A 92 14.16 25.07 -10.46
C ALA A 92 15.32 25.88 -11.10
N ALA A 93 16.15 25.26 -11.93
CA ALA A 93 17.21 25.94 -12.67
C ALA A 93 16.68 26.68 -13.91
N GLY A 94 15.41 26.48 -14.26
CA GLY A 94 14.79 27.05 -15.45
C GLY A 94 15.26 26.37 -16.75
N GLU A 95 15.93 25.22 -16.64
CA GLU A 95 16.27 24.42 -17.80
C GLU A 95 15.02 23.62 -18.19
N GLY A 96 14.37 24.09 -19.26
CA GLY A 96 13.29 23.34 -19.89
C GLY A 96 13.88 22.12 -20.59
N LEU A 97 13.83 20.97 -19.94
CA LEU A 97 14.06 19.70 -20.60
C LEU A 97 12.87 19.48 -21.54
N HIS A 98 12.99 19.91 -22.80
CA HIS A 98 12.09 19.50 -23.88
C HIS A 98 12.29 18.00 -24.16
N MET A 99 11.89 17.15 -23.21
CA MET A 99 11.93 15.69 -23.31
C MET A 99 10.66 15.18 -24.01
N THR A 100 10.32 15.77 -25.16
CA THR A 100 9.20 15.32 -26.01
C THR A 100 9.42 13.89 -26.54
N HIS A 101 10.60 13.30 -26.31
CA HIS A 101 10.98 11.98 -26.83
C HIS A 101 10.85 10.81 -25.84
N GLU A 102 10.66 11.05 -24.54
CA GLU A 102 10.50 9.96 -23.55
C GLU A 102 9.04 9.57 -23.33
N LEU A 103 8.14 10.57 -23.32
CA LEU A 103 6.70 10.36 -23.18
C LEU A 103 6.03 10.09 -24.53
N ARG A 104 5.23 9.03 -24.61
CA ARG A 104 4.45 8.68 -25.79
C ARG A 104 3.04 9.25 -25.69
N LYS A 105 2.59 9.87 -26.78
CA LYS A 105 1.22 10.38 -26.95
C LYS A 105 0.46 9.48 -27.91
N ILE A 106 -0.69 8.97 -27.50
CA ILE A 106 -1.58 8.15 -28.35
C ILE A 106 -2.98 8.78 -28.33
N SER A 107 -3.57 8.97 -29.52
CA SER A 107 -4.96 9.42 -29.66
C SER A 107 -5.93 8.33 -29.21
N THR A 108 -6.83 8.65 -28.29
CA THR A 108 -7.79 7.70 -27.70
C THR A 108 -9.17 8.35 -27.51
N THR A 109 -10.14 7.59 -27.01
CA THR A 109 -11.44 8.08 -26.54
C THR A 109 -11.38 8.34 -25.03
N PHE A 110 -12.07 9.39 -24.56
CA PHE A 110 -12.17 9.65 -23.13
C PHE A 110 -13.27 8.78 -22.50
N GLU A 111 -12.90 7.92 -21.55
CA GLU A 111 -13.82 7.08 -20.79
C GLU A 111 -13.55 7.27 -19.30
N VAL A 112 -14.57 7.56 -18.51
CA VAL A 112 -14.45 7.50 -17.05
C VAL A 112 -14.65 6.04 -16.67
N ARG A 113 -13.54 5.31 -16.43
CA ARG A 113 -13.55 3.88 -16.08
C ARG A 113 -13.85 3.73 -14.58
N SER A 114 -13.08 2.93 -13.87
CA SER A 114 -13.12 2.79 -12.40
C SER A 114 -12.47 3.95 -11.65
N ALA A 115 -12.32 5.12 -12.28
CA ALA A 115 -11.65 6.25 -11.67
C ALA A 115 -12.61 6.99 -10.72
N HIS A 116 -12.11 7.38 -9.57
CA HIS A 116 -12.84 8.13 -8.54
C HIS A 116 -12.54 9.63 -8.66
N LEU A 117 -13.46 10.49 -8.23
CA LEU A 117 -13.20 11.93 -8.16
C LEU A 117 -12.11 12.19 -7.11
N LEU A 118 -11.17 13.09 -7.38
CA LEU A 118 -10.13 13.39 -6.40
C LEU A 118 -10.75 14.07 -5.17
N GLY A 119 -10.35 13.64 -3.98
CA GLY A 119 -10.85 14.22 -2.72
C GLY A 119 -12.23 13.73 -2.30
N ASP A 120 -12.87 12.83 -3.05
CA ASP A 120 -14.00 12.04 -2.56
C ASP A 120 -13.41 10.91 -1.70
N ASP A 121 -12.96 11.28 -0.49
CA ASP A 121 -12.65 10.32 0.56
C ASP A 121 -13.98 9.64 0.94
N ASP A 122 -14.31 8.56 0.23
CA ASP A 122 -15.19 7.53 0.75
C ASP A 122 -14.50 7.02 2.03
N ASP A 123 -14.92 7.61 3.14
CA ASP A 123 -14.72 7.20 4.53
C ASP A 123 -15.39 5.82 4.78
N ASP A 124 -15.24 4.90 3.84
CA ASP A 124 -15.83 3.57 3.86
C ASP A 124 -14.70 2.54 3.92
N ASP A 125 -14.35 2.21 5.16
CA ASP A 125 -13.90 0.89 5.58
C ASP A 125 -14.96 -0.20 5.24
N SER A 126 -15.52 -0.20 4.02
CA SER A 126 -16.26 -1.32 3.49
C SER A 126 -15.27 -2.26 2.84
N ARG A 127 -14.70 -3.10 3.71
CA ARG A 127 -14.28 -4.47 3.43
C ARG A 127 -14.90 -4.95 2.12
N LEU A 128 -14.10 -4.95 1.03
CA LEU A 128 -14.49 -5.47 -0.27
C LEU A 128 -15.27 -6.77 -0.07
N ASN A 129 -16.58 -6.69 -0.26
CA ASN A 129 -17.47 -7.76 0.10
C ASN A 129 -17.21 -8.86 -0.94
N VAL A 130 -16.55 -9.95 -0.53
CA VAL A 130 -16.19 -11.09 -1.40
C VAL A 130 -17.40 -11.56 -2.23
N LYS A 131 -18.61 -11.34 -1.72
CA LYS A 131 -19.89 -11.58 -2.39
C LYS A 131 -20.07 -10.81 -3.69
N GLN A 132 -19.59 -9.57 -3.79
CA GLN A 132 -19.70 -8.69 -4.96
C GLN A 132 -18.70 -9.11 -6.05
N VAL A 133 -17.48 -9.51 -5.66
CA VAL A 133 -16.48 -10.12 -6.56
C VAL A 133 -16.95 -11.46 -7.11
N VAL A 134 -17.60 -12.30 -6.28
CA VAL A 134 -18.16 -13.58 -6.71
C VAL A 134 -19.40 -13.39 -7.62
N MET A 135 -20.20 -12.34 -7.42
CA MET A 135 -21.31 -12.03 -8.33
C MET A 135 -20.80 -11.52 -9.69
N ALA A 136 -19.74 -10.71 -9.71
CA ALA A 136 -19.10 -10.27 -10.95
C ALA A 136 -18.44 -11.45 -11.71
N ALA A 137 -17.84 -12.39 -10.99
CA ALA A 137 -17.20 -13.57 -11.58
C ALA A 137 -18.17 -14.65 -12.09
N ASN A 138 -19.44 -14.63 -11.67
CA ASN A 138 -20.45 -15.61 -12.09
C ASN A 138 -21.29 -15.14 -13.28
N SER A 139 -21.02 -13.93 -13.79
CA SER A 139 -21.56 -13.42 -15.04
C SER A 139 -20.77 -14.02 -16.21
N ASN A 140 -21.09 -15.26 -16.57
CA ASN A 140 -20.60 -15.92 -17.78
C ASN A 140 -21.10 -15.18 -19.05
N THR A 141 -20.32 -14.20 -19.51
CA THR A 141 -20.19 -13.84 -20.93
C THR A 141 -18.80 -13.25 -21.17
N ASP A 142 -17.77 -14.08 -20.97
CA ASP A 142 -16.45 -13.84 -21.56
C ASP A 142 -16.35 -14.60 -22.88
N SER A 143 -16.62 -13.88 -23.97
CA SER A 143 -15.79 -14.01 -25.16
C SER A 143 -15.21 -12.64 -25.43
N PHE A 144 -13.99 -12.42 -24.92
CA PHE A 144 -13.14 -11.31 -25.31
C PHE A 144 -12.90 -11.40 -26.82
N SER A 145 -13.75 -10.70 -27.58
CA SER A 145 -13.47 -10.30 -28.94
C SER A 145 -12.83 -8.92 -28.84
N PRO A 146 -11.65 -8.67 -29.43
CA PRO A 146 -11.22 -7.30 -29.68
C PRO A 146 -12.16 -6.78 -30.76
N ASN A 147 -13.35 -6.33 -30.36
CA ASN A 147 -14.19 -5.57 -31.26
C ASN A 147 -13.45 -4.25 -31.47
N ASN A 148 -12.74 -4.20 -32.59
CA ASN A 148 -12.51 -2.99 -33.35
C ASN A 148 -13.89 -2.45 -33.75
N ASP A 149 -14.63 -1.91 -32.79
CA ASP A 149 -15.61 -0.89 -33.10
C ASP A 149 -14.84 0.43 -33.07
N VAL A 150 -14.00 0.60 -34.09
CA VAL A 150 -13.56 1.91 -34.51
C VAL A 150 -14.80 2.56 -35.10
N THR A 151 -15.61 3.18 -34.24
CA THR A 151 -16.47 4.25 -34.68
C THR A 151 -15.54 5.31 -35.27
N GLU A 152 -15.62 5.43 -36.59
CA GLU A 152 -14.89 6.41 -37.37
C GLU A 152 -15.03 7.80 -36.74
N ASN A 153 -13.90 8.42 -36.39
CA ASN A 153 -13.72 9.85 -36.10
C ASN A 153 -14.26 10.47 -34.80
N THR A 154 -14.15 9.82 -33.64
CA THR A 154 -14.22 10.56 -32.36
C THR A 154 -13.06 10.26 -31.40
N GLN A 155 -11.82 10.23 -31.90
CA GLN A 155 -10.63 10.28 -31.04
C GLN A 155 -10.47 11.69 -30.48
N THR A 156 -11.21 12.01 -29.42
CA THR A 156 -11.24 13.34 -28.79
C THR A 156 -10.21 13.53 -27.69
N ALA A 157 -9.52 12.46 -27.28
CA ALA A 157 -8.64 12.44 -26.13
C ALA A 157 -7.19 12.03 -26.48
N CYS A 158 -6.28 12.34 -25.58
CA CYS A 158 -4.87 11.98 -25.69
C CYS A 158 -4.42 11.23 -24.43
N ARG A 159 -3.90 10.02 -24.62
CA ARG A 159 -3.21 9.27 -23.57
C ARG A 159 -1.72 9.57 -23.64
N ILE A 160 -1.18 10.07 -22.54
CA ILE A 160 0.23 10.40 -22.35
C ILE A 160 0.78 9.41 -21.34
N PHE A 161 1.73 8.57 -21.76
CA PHE A 161 2.33 7.61 -20.84
C PHE A 161 3.81 7.39 -21.11
N GLY A 162 4.53 6.99 -20.07
CA GLY A 162 5.94 6.68 -20.11
C GLY A 162 6.65 6.98 -18.79
N ASN A 163 7.95 6.82 -18.81
CA ASN A 163 8.84 7.21 -17.72
C ASN A 163 9.70 8.40 -18.16
N LEU A 164 9.94 9.32 -17.24
CA LEU A 164 10.76 10.50 -17.45
C LEU A 164 11.84 10.57 -16.37
N ASP A 165 13.10 10.69 -16.78
CA ASP A 165 14.21 10.86 -15.85
C ASP A 165 14.54 12.35 -15.69
N VAL A 166 14.09 12.94 -14.57
CA VAL A 166 14.33 14.36 -14.24
C VAL A 166 15.44 14.51 -13.20
N ASN A 167 15.96 15.73 -13.05
CA ASN A 167 16.82 16.07 -11.93
C ASN A 167 16.03 15.98 -10.61
N LYS A 168 16.65 15.44 -9.54
CA LYS A 168 16.06 15.37 -8.19
C LYS A 168 16.10 16.75 -7.52
N VAL A 169 15.30 17.68 -8.04
CA VAL A 169 15.10 19.06 -7.55
C VAL A 169 13.63 19.43 -7.66
N THR A 170 13.22 20.52 -7.02
CA THR A 170 11.88 21.09 -7.21
C THR A 170 11.64 21.39 -8.70
N GLY A 171 10.48 21.00 -9.21
CA GLY A 171 10.14 21.17 -10.62
C GLY A 171 8.65 21.26 -10.88
N ASN A 172 8.31 21.48 -12.14
CA ASN A 172 6.95 21.60 -12.62
C ASN A 172 6.80 20.82 -13.93
N LEU A 173 6.00 19.76 -13.91
CA LEU A 173 5.56 19.08 -15.13
C LEU A 173 4.24 19.70 -15.56
N HIS A 174 4.19 20.25 -16.76
CA HIS A 174 2.98 20.89 -17.26
C HIS A 174 2.53 20.31 -18.59
N ILE A 175 1.24 20.03 -18.67
CA ILE A 175 0.52 19.62 -19.87
C ILE A 175 -0.32 20.80 -20.30
N THR A 176 0.09 21.51 -21.34
CA THR A 176 -0.54 22.76 -21.77
C THR A 176 -0.98 22.67 -23.22
N ALA A 177 -1.87 23.57 -23.61
CA ALA A 177 -2.26 23.72 -25.00
C ALA A 177 -1.11 24.30 -25.83
N LEU A 178 -0.92 23.78 -27.04
CA LEU A 178 0.09 24.25 -27.98
C LEU A 178 -0.10 25.75 -28.24
N GLY A 179 0.98 26.52 -28.06
CA GLY A 179 1.01 27.96 -28.26
C GLY A 179 0.61 28.82 -27.06
N HIS A 180 0.00 28.25 -26.01
CA HIS A 180 -0.28 28.97 -24.78
C HIS A 180 0.95 28.93 -23.84
N GLY A 181 1.71 30.03 -23.78
CA GLY A 181 2.85 30.21 -22.87
C GLY A 181 4.12 30.75 -23.55
N TYR A 182 4.40 30.33 -24.79
CA TYR A 182 5.67 30.62 -25.48
C TYR A 182 5.55 31.14 -26.94
N GLY A 183 4.37 31.53 -27.44
CA GLY A 183 4.26 31.98 -28.84
C GLY A 183 2.95 32.64 -29.29
N PHE A 184 2.94 33.05 -30.57
CA PHE A 184 1.96 33.96 -31.20
C PHE A 184 0.65 33.31 -31.69
N TYR A 185 0.56 31.97 -31.73
CA TYR A 185 -0.62 31.24 -32.23
C TYR A 185 -1.23 30.43 -31.10
N ASN A 186 -2.31 30.95 -30.51
CA ASN A 186 -3.07 30.22 -29.51
C ASN A 186 -4.00 29.22 -30.20
N THR A 187 -4.02 27.98 -29.73
CA THR A 187 -5.07 27.02 -30.10
C THR A 187 -6.44 27.61 -29.77
N ALA A 188 -7.45 27.37 -30.62
CA ALA A 188 -8.79 27.87 -30.39
C ALA A 188 -9.33 27.31 -29.07
N VAL A 189 -9.80 28.20 -28.21
CA VAL A 189 -10.26 27.88 -26.85
C VAL A 189 -11.38 26.85 -26.84
N GLU A 190 -12.25 26.89 -27.85
CA GLU A 190 -13.40 25.98 -28.00
C GLU A 190 -13.00 24.52 -28.24
N LEU A 191 -11.74 24.27 -28.61
CA LEU A 191 -11.20 22.93 -28.84
C LEU A 191 -10.50 22.34 -27.61
N LEU A 192 -10.36 23.11 -26.52
CA LEU A 192 -9.64 22.71 -25.33
C LEU A 192 -10.60 22.19 -24.27
N ASN A 193 -10.33 20.99 -23.75
CA ASN A 193 -10.98 20.46 -22.56
C ASN A 193 -9.97 19.68 -21.72
N PHE A 194 -9.63 20.23 -20.56
CA PHE A 194 -8.64 19.67 -19.64
C PHE A 194 -9.22 18.68 -18.63
N THR A 195 -10.44 18.20 -18.85
CA THR A 195 -10.97 17.02 -18.15
C THR A 195 -10.00 15.87 -18.35
N HIS A 196 -9.52 15.26 -17.26
CA HIS A 196 -8.46 14.27 -17.34
C HIS A 196 -8.61 13.19 -16.28
N ARG A 197 -8.06 12.03 -16.61
CA ARG A 197 -7.99 10.85 -15.75
C ARG A 197 -6.54 10.47 -15.56
N ILE A 198 -6.12 10.28 -14.33
CA ILE A 198 -4.78 9.84 -13.97
C ILE A 198 -4.89 8.36 -13.65
N ASP A 199 -4.32 7.52 -14.53
CA ASP A 199 -4.30 6.07 -14.33
C ASP A 199 -3.16 5.69 -13.37
N GLU A 200 -1.95 6.21 -13.63
CA GLU A 200 -0.79 6.03 -12.77
C GLU A 200 0.04 7.33 -12.72
N PHE A 201 0.40 7.76 -11.51
CA PHE A 201 1.37 8.82 -11.31
C PHE A 201 2.26 8.51 -10.12
N SER A 202 3.51 8.11 -10.39
CA SER A 202 4.42 7.60 -9.36
C SER A 202 5.86 8.10 -9.53
N PHE A 203 6.63 8.03 -8.45
CA PHE A 203 8.01 8.51 -8.39
C PHE A 203 8.97 7.37 -8.01
N GLY A 204 9.86 7.00 -8.93
CA GLY A 204 10.83 5.93 -8.76
C GLY A 204 10.25 4.54 -9.04
N THR A 205 10.77 3.52 -8.35
CA THR A 205 10.35 2.13 -8.56
C THR A 205 9.11 1.78 -7.75
N HIS A 206 8.13 1.14 -8.38
CA HIS A 206 6.93 0.65 -7.70
C HIS A 206 7.25 -0.48 -6.69
N TYR A 207 6.52 -0.51 -5.56
CA TYR A 207 6.48 -1.66 -4.65
C TYR A 207 5.03 -1.99 -4.25
N PRO A 208 4.68 -3.26 -3.98
CA PRO A 208 3.27 -3.71 -3.92
C PRO A 208 2.39 -3.11 -2.81
N ARG A 209 2.98 -2.47 -1.80
CA ARG A 209 2.26 -1.78 -0.71
C ARG A 209 2.27 -0.26 -0.86
N LEU A 210 2.83 0.27 -1.95
CA LEU A 210 2.81 1.68 -2.28
C LEU A 210 1.41 2.05 -2.73
N VAL A 211 0.80 3.02 -2.07
CA VAL A 211 -0.45 3.65 -2.51
C VAL A 211 -0.10 5.08 -2.89
N ASN A 212 -0.33 5.43 -4.16
CA ASN A 212 -0.15 6.81 -4.62
C ASN A 212 -1.51 7.53 -4.60
N PRO A 213 -1.59 8.76 -4.08
CA PRO A 213 -2.86 9.50 -3.99
C PRO A 213 -3.53 9.81 -5.33
N LEU A 214 -2.78 9.99 -6.41
CA LEU A 214 -3.34 10.34 -7.73
C LEU A 214 -3.71 9.14 -8.59
N ASP A 215 -3.41 7.90 -8.16
CA ASP A 215 -3.66 6.72 -8.99
C ASP A 215 -5.18 6.47 -9.13
N ASN A 216 -5.64 6.18 -10.34
CA ASN A 216 -7.05 5.98 -10.69
C ASN A 216 -7.98 7.16 -10.28
N SER A 217 -7.53 8.41 -10.40
CA SER A 217 -8.37 9.59 -10.14
C SER A 217 -8.86 10.26 -11.43
N VAL A 218 -9.94 11.02 -11.35
CA VAL A 218 -10.49 11.81 -12.46
C VAL A 218 -10.89 13.19 -12.00
N GLU A 219 -10.54 14.20 -12.79
CA GLU A 219 -10.95 15.59 -12.61
C GLU A 219 -11.69 16.09 -13.84
N ILE A 220 -12.83 16.73 -13.61
CA ILE A 220 -13.74 17.21 -14.68
C ILE A 220 -13.60 18.72 -14.78
N ALA A 221 -13.30 19.21 -15.98
CA ALA A 221 -13.22 20.64 -16.24
C ALA A 221 -14.63 21.24 -16.36
N GLU A 222 -14.89 22.31 -15.62
CA GLU A 222 -16.10 23.11 -15.73
C GLU A 222 -16.02 24.08 -16.92
N ALA A 223 -14.81 24.47 -17.30
CA ALA A 223 -14.56 25.42 -18.39
C ALA A 223 -13.44 24.98 -19.34
N HIS A 224 -13.53 25.41 -20.59
CA HIS A 224 -12.47 25.17 -21.61
C HIS A 224 -11.11 25.79 -21.24
N LYS A 225 -11.12 26.89 -20.47
CA LYS A 225 -9.91 27.54 -19.93
C LYS A 225 -9.78 27.33 -18.44
N GLU A 226 -9.51 26.11 -18.06
CA GLU A 226 -9.26 25.76 -16.68
C GLU A 226 -7.80 25.35 -16.50
N ALA A 227 -7.24 25.71 -15.34
CA ALA A 227 -5.91 25.30 -14.93
C ALA A 227 -6.02 24.44 -13.68
N PHE A 228 -5.58 23.19 -13.77
CA PHE A 228 -5.48 22.25 -12.65
C PHE A 228 -4.05 22.29 -12.12
N LEU A 229 -3.89 22.55 -10.83
CA LEU A 229 -2.61 22.63 -10.15
C LEU A 229 -2.56 21.57 -9.05
N TYR A 230 -1.65 20.63 -9.19
CA TYR A 230 -1.32 19.61 -8.20
C TYR A 230 0.00 19.99 -7.54
N PHE A 231 -0.03 20.24 -6.24
CA PHE A 231 1.19 20.41 -5.44
C PHE A 231 1.54 19.08 -4.79
N LEU A 232 2.70 18.55 -5.13
CA LEU A 232 3.19 17.24 -4.71
C LEU A 232 4.38 17.42 -3.76
N SER A 233 4.26 16.91 -2.54
CA SER A 233 5.39 16.83 -1.60
C SER A 233 5.95 15.41 -1.61
N ILE A 234 7.14 15.24 -2.20
CA ILE A 234 7.79 13.95 -2.38
C ILE A 234 8.67 13.64 -1.17
N VAL A 235 8.46 12.47 -0.58
CA VAL A 235 9.23 11.94 0.55
C VAL A 235 10.02 10.70 0.10
N PRO A 236 11.36 10.81 0.00
CA PRO A 236 12.22 9.66 -0.26
C PRO A 236 12.01 8.54 0.76
N THR A 237 11.82 7.32 0.30
CA THR A 237 11.52 6.17 1.15
C THR A 237 12.50 5.04 0.87
N THR A 238 13.16 4.55 1.92
CA THR A 238 14.05 3.40 1.83
C THR A 238 13.37 2.20 2.45
N TYR A 239 13.06 1.19 1.62
CA TYR A 239 12.51 -0.07 2.07
C TYR A 239 13.62 -1.10 2.26
N ILE A 240 13.65 -1.74 3.41
CA ILE A 240 14.62 -2.77 3.78
C ILE A 240 13.85 -4.05 4.08
N ASP A 241 14.03 -5.05 3.21
CA ASP A 241 13.52 -6.40 3.40
C ASP A 241 14.24 -7.12 4.55
N ASN A 242 13.64 -8.17 5.10
CA ASN A 242 14.23 -9.04 6.12
C ASN A 242 15.55 -9.69 5.66
N ASN A 243 15.79 -9.78 4.35
CA ASN A 243 17.06 -10.22 3.75
C ASN A 243 18.11 -9.10 3.58
N ASN A 244 17.86 -7.91 4.14
CA ASN A 244 18.67 -6.70 3.97
C ASN A 244 18.78 -6.20 2.51
N HIS A 245 17.85 -6.58 1.64
CA HIS A 245 17.75 -5.93 0.33
C HIS A 245 17.17 -4.52 0.51
N VAL A 246 17.83 -3.54 -0.08
CA VAL A 246 17.45 -2.13 0.00
C VAL A 246 16.80 -1.73 -1.31
N LEU A 247 15.56 -1.24 -1.24
CA LEU A 247 14.82 -0.67 -2.36
C LEU A 247 14.60 0.83 -2.08
N LEU A 248 15.02 1.67 -3.03
CA LEU A 248 14.80 3.12 -2.97
C LEU A 248 13.55 3.45 -3.78
N THR A 249 12.54 3.97 -3.10
CA THR A 249 11.26 4.38 -3.69
C THR A 249 10.91 5.77 -3.15
N ASN A 250 9.88 6.39 -3.71
CA ASN A 250 9.36 7.63 -3.16
C ASN A 250 7.87 7.47 -2.84
N GLN A 251 7.43 8.17 -1.82
CA GLN A 251 6.03 8.39 -1.52
C GLN A 251 5.75 9.87 -1.72
N TYR A 252 4.49 10.25 -1.92
CA TYR A 252 4.14 11.66 -1.99
C TYR A 252 2.75 11.90 -1.42
N SER A 253 2.53 13.13 -0.97
CA SER A 253 1.20 13.68 -0.73
C SER A 253 0.84 14.67 -1.84
N VAL A 254 -0.46 14.82 -2.08
CA VAL A 254 -0.99 15.75 -3.09
C VAL A 254 -1.94 16.74 -2.43
N THR A 255 -1.94 17.96 -2.95
CA THR A 255 -3.01 18.93 -2.75
C THR A 255 -3.39 19.48 -4.12
N ASP A 256 -4.67 19.46 -4.41
CA ASP A 256 -5.24 19.90 -5.68
C ASP A 256 -5.81 21.32 -5.58
N TYR A 257 -5.78 22.01 -6.71
CA TYR A 257 -6.34 23.34 -6.86
C TYR A 257 -6.72 23.58 -8.31
N SER A 258 -8.01 23.79 -8.59
CA SER A 258 -8.49 24.20 -9.90
C SER A 258 -8.77 25.70 -9.93
N ARG A 259 -8.51 26.34 -11.08
CA ARG A 259 -8.92 27.73 -11.34
C ARG A 259 -9.35 27.92 -12.78
N VAL A 260 -10.49 28.57 -12.96
CA VAL A 260 -10.91 29.06 -14.27
C VAL A 260 -10.15 30.35 -14.60
N ILE A 261 -9.50 30.37 -15.75
CA ILE A 261 -8.70 31.52 -16.20
C ILE A 261 -9.62 32.56 -16.85
N GLU A 262 -9.96 33.60 -16.10
CA GLU A 262 -10.70 34.75 -16.61
C GLU A 262 -9.74 35.78 -17.25
N GLY A 263 -9.95 36.07 -18.55
CA GLY A 263 -9.22 37.11 -19.28
C GLY A 263 -8.22 36.61 -20.33
N ARG A 264 -7.27 37.48 -20.69
CA ARG A 264 -6.24 37.20 -21.72
C ARG A 264 -4.93 36.66 -21.16
N THR A 265 -4.77 36.69 -19.83
CA THR A 265 -3.54 36.34 -19.13
C THR A 265 -3.74 35.05 -18.35
N GLY A 266 -2.92 34.05 -18.61
CA GLY A 266 -2.97 32.75 -17.95
C GLY A 266 -2.92 31.62 -18.97
N VAL A 267 -2.15 30.59 -18.65
CA VAL A 267 -2.00 29.39 -19.47
C VAL A 267 -2.94 28.33 -18.89
N PRO A 268 -3.97 27.90 -19.62
CA PRO A 268 -4.79 26.77 -19.19
C PRO A 268 -4.00 25.47 -19.41
N GLY A 269 -4.24 24.48 -18.56
CA GLY A 269 -3.45 23.26 -18.55
C GLY A 269 -3.48 22.53 -17.23
N ILE A 270 -2.75 21.42 -17.19
CA ILE A 270 -2.58 20.58 -16.00
C ILE A 270 -1.13 20.74 -15.54
N PHE A 271 -0.93 21.12 -14.28
CA PHE A 271 0.36 21.47 -13.72
C PHE A 271 0.63 20.59 -12.49
N PHE A 272 1.70 19.81 -12.53
CA PHE A 272 2.20 19.01 -11.43
C PHE A 272 3.45 19.68 -10.88
N LYS A 273 3.26 20.50 -9.86
CA LYS A 273 4.37 21.14 -9.16
C LYS A 273 4.82 20.23 -8.04
N TYR A 274 6.04 19.72 -8.13
CA TYR A 274 6.59 18.81 -7.14
C TYR A 274 7.77 19.43 -6.40
N ASP A 275 7.83 19.16 -5.10
CA ASP A 275 8.94 19.53 -4.22
C ASP A 275 9.42 18.32 -3.42
N ILE A 276 10.69 18.32 -3.03
CA ILE A 276 11.32 17.18 -2.36
C ILE A 276 11.55 17.54 -0.90
N GLU A 277 10.95 16.76 -0.02
CA GLU A 277 11.08 16.96 1.41
C GLU A 277 12.48 16.57 1.90
N PRO A 278 13.08 17.33 2.84
CA PRO A 278 14.41 17.04 3.39
C PRO A 278 14.42 15.85 4.36
N ILE A 279 13.27 15.21 4.58
CA ILE A 279 13.10 14.02 5.40
C ILE A 279 12.95 12.78 4.53
N SER A 280 13.41 11.65 5.02
CA SER A 280 13.22 10.35 4.39
C SER A 280 12.60 9.35 5.36
N VAL A 281 11.80 8.43 4.82
CA VAL A 281 11.16 7.37 5.61
C VAL A 281 11.91 6.07 5.39
N ARG A 282 12.40 5.48 6.46
CA ARG A 282 12.99 4.14 6.44
C ARG A 282 11.95 3.12 6.92
N ILE A 283 11.58 2.21 6.04
CA ILE A 283 10.66 1.11 6.32
C ILE A 283 11.50 -0.16 6.43
N ALA A 284 11.65 -0.68 7.64
CA ALA A 284 12.37 -1.93 7.88
C ALA A 284 11.38 -3.04 8.23
N GLU A 285 11.43 -4.13 7.48
CA GLU A 285 10.68 -5.35 7.80
C GLU A 285 11.45 -6.18 8.81
N ASN A 286 10.95 -6.22 10.05
CA ASN A 286 11.57 -7.00 11.11
C ASN A 286 10.82 -8.31 11.25
N GLY A 287 11.36 -9.38 10.68
CA GLY A 287 10.94 -10.75 10.97
C GLY A 287 11.61 -11.27 12.24
N VAL A 288 10.87 -11.98 13.10
CA VAL A 288 11.49 -12.74 14.18
C VAL A 288 12.21 -13.95 13.59
N SER A 289 13.47 -14.13 13.97
CA SER A 289 14.21 -15.32 13.55
C SER A 289 13.58 -16.60 14.11
N PHE A 290 13.67 -17.70 13.36
CA PHE A 290 13.15 -19.00 13.78
C PHE A 290 13.70 -19.45 15.14
N PHE A 291 14.98 -19.21 15.42
CA PHE A 291 15.59 -19.57 16.69
C PHE A 291 15.11 -18.67 17.84
N THR A 292 14.91 -17.38 17.58
CA THR A 292 14.30 -16.46 18.56
C THR A 292 12.91 -16.94 18.93
N PHE A 293 12.10 -17.35 17.95
CA PHE A 293 10.78 -17.94 18.17
C PHE A 293 10.85 -19.22 19.03
N LEU A 294 11.75 -20.16 18.72
CA LEU A 294 11.90 -21.39 19.51
C LEU A 294 12.30 -21.11 20.97
N VAL A 295 13.22 -20.17 21.18
CA VAL A 295 13.61 -19.76 22.53
C VAL A 295 12.42 -19.16 23.29
N ARG A 296 11.65 -18.27 22.66
CA ARG A 296 10.41 -17.70 23.24
C ARG A 296 9.39 -18.79 23.59
N LEU A 297 9.12 -19.71 22.67
CA LEU A 297 8.18 -20.82 22.88
C LEU A 297 8.60 -21.72 24.05
N SER A 298 9.90 -22.07 24.14
CA SER A 298 10.42 -22.87 25.24
C SER A 298 10.30 -22.15 26.60
N GLY A 299 10.56 -20.84 26.63
CA GLY A 299 10.41 -20.00 27.81
C GLY A 299 8.95 -19.88 28.26
N LEU A 300 8.01 -19.80 27.31
CA LEU A 300 6.58 -19.73 27.58
C LEU A 300 6.05 -21.04 28.20
N VAL A 301 6.38 -22.18 27.59
CA VAL A 301 5.97 -23.50 28.08
C VAL A 301 6.58 -23.79 29.45
N GLY A 302 7.89 -23.58 29.60
CA GLY A 302 8.57 -23.79 30.89
C GLY A 302 8.10 -22.83 31.98
N GLY A 303 7.92 -21.55 31.64
CA GLY A 303 7.50 -20.51 32.57
C GLY A 303 6.11 -20.75 33.15
N ILE A 304 5.14 -21.13 32.32
CA ILE A 304 3.79 -21.45 32.80
C ILE A 304 3.77 -22.72 33.64
N TRP A 305 4.50 -23.76 33.24
CA TRP A 305 4.54 -25.01 34.00
C TRP A 305 5.09 -24.79 35.42
N VAL A 306 6.18 -24.03 35.55
CA VAL A 306 6.81 -23.73 36.83
C VAL A 306 5.93 -22.82 37.69
N THR A 307 5.37 -21.76 37.12
CA THR A 307 4.53 -20.81 37.86
C THR A 307 3.21 -21.43 38.33
N ALA A 308 2.55 -22.22 37.49
CA ALA A 308 1.33 -22.96 37.87
C ALA A 308 1.63 -23.99 38.98
N GLY A 309 2.73 -24.73 38.88
CA GLY A 309 3.15 -25.68 39.91
C GLY A 309 3.47 -25.01 41.25
N PHE A 310 4.10 -23.83 41.22
CA PHE A 310 4.39 -23.05 42.43
C PHE A 310 3.12 -22.46 43.05
N ALA A 311 2.23 -21.89 42.23
CA ALA A 311 0.94 -21.36 42.67
C ALA A 311 0.09 -22.45 43.35
N LEU A 312 0.01 -23.65 42.77
CA LEU A 312 -0.69 -24.79 43.37
C LEU A 312 -0.12 -25.17 44.74
N LYS A 313 1.21 -25.20 44.90
CA LYS A 313 1.85 -25.49 46.19
C LYS A 313 1.54 -24.43 47.24
N ILE A 314 1.52 -23.15 46.86
CA ILE A 314 1.17 -22.05 47.75
C ILE A 314 -0.28 -22.15 48.18
N VAL A 315 -1.21 -22.32 47.24
CA VAL A 315 -2.65 -22.44 47.53
C VAL A 315 -2.91 -23.62 48.47
N ASN A 316 -2.31 -24.78 48.20
CA ASN A 316 -2.43 -25.95 49.07
C ASN A 316 -1.87 -25.70 50.48
N ARG A 317 -0.74 -25.00 50.59
CA ARG A 317 -0.14 -24.65 51.89
C ARG A 317 -1.03 -23.67 52.67
N ILE A 318 -1.55 -22.64 52.01
CA ILE A 318 -2.49 -21.68 52.60
C ILE A 318 -3.75 -22.38 53.07
N TRP A 319 -4.34 -23.23 52.21
CA TRP A 319 -5.53 -24.02 52.53
C TRP A 319 -5.30 -24.91 53.76
N SER A 320 -4.18 -25.64 53.79
CA SER A 320 -3.82 -26.49 54.94
C SER A 320 -3.57 -25.72 56.24
N SER A 321 -3.13 -24.47 56.14
CA SER A 321 -2.92 -23.61 57.30
C SER A 321 -4.24 -23.03 57.80
N LEU A 322 -5.14 -22.61 56.92
CA LEU A 322 -6.49 -22.15 57.26
C LEU A 322 -7.31 -23.24 57.95
N GLN A 323 -7.19 -24.48 57.48
CA GLN A 323 -7.85 -25.64 58.07
C GLN A 323 -7.29 -26.03 59.46
N LYS A 324 -6.16 -25.46 59.89
CA LYS A 324 -5.66 -25.58 61.27
C LYS A 324 -6.17 -24.49 62.22
N TYR A 325 -6.72 -23.40 61.70
CA TYR A 325 -7.25 -22.26 62.48
C TYR A 325 -8.79 -22.28 62.58
N LEU A 326 -9.46 -23.11 61.78
CA LEU A 326 -10.88 -23.46 61.86
C LEU A 326 -11.04 -24.78 62.64
#